data_AF-R7QHZ7-F1
#
_entry.id   AF-R7QHZ7-F1
#
_cell.length_a   1.000
_cell.length_b   1.000
_cell.length_c   1.000
_cell.angle_alpha   90.00
_cell.angle_beta   90.00
_cell.angle_gamma   90.00
#
_symmetry.space_group_name_H-M   'P 1'
#
loop_
_entity.id
_entity.type
_entity.pdbx_description
1 polymer ?
#
loop_
_entity_poly.entity_id
_entity_poly.type
_entity_poly.pdbx_seq_one_letter_code
_entity_poly.pdbx_strand_id
1 'polypeptide(L)'
;MRAVLYGKSTRAADTSRASVTHCALSKTSLRPPHVVVDRAGNLYNKDALLHYVLARRARKGPATAEGEALAHIRSIKRDTARVQCGADGLVCPVTRKVASEGGGFGVGWECGCVTARVNVEGVRGKEGEGEEGGREVNCVACQAKGSRVRLGLRLEDRLRVLEEGKLREGKRKRKRMEKEGTGSKSKLARLPSDASRHPEQSAATFAEN
;
A
#
# COMPACT_ATOMS: atom_id res chain seq x y z
N MET A 1 -34.89 12.46 -3.12
CA MET A 1 -33.55 11.82 -3.06
C MET A 1 -33.65 10.46 -3.74
N ARG A 2 -33.13 10.32 -4.97
CA ARG A 2 -33.24 9.08 -5.75
C ARG A 2 -32.18 8.07 -5.30
N ALA A 3 -32.62 6.96 -4.72
CA ALA A 3 -31.77 5.80 -4.49
C ALA A 3 -31.42 5.18 -5.85
N VAL A 4 -30.15 5.25 -6.25
CA VAL A 4 -29.64 4.50 -7.39
C VAL A 4 -29.47 3.06 -6.94
N LEU A 5 -30.51 2.25 -7.19
CA LEU A 5 -30.43 0.80 -7.05
C LEU A 5 -29.58 0.29 -8.22
N TYR A 6 -28.31 0.00 -7.93
CA TYR A 6 -27.39 -0.61 -8.88
C TYR A 6 -27.89 -2.03 -9.21
N GLY A 7 -28.33 -2.20 -10.45
CA GLY A 7 -28.75 -3.48 -10.99
C GLY A 7 -27.64 -4.51 -10.88
N LYS A 8 -28.00 -5.69 -10.37
CA LYS A 8 -27.20 -6.92 -10.42
C LYS A 8 -26.96 -7.28 -11.89
N SER A 9 -25.87 -6.80 -12.47
CA SER A 9 -25.35 -7.33 -13.73
C SER A 9 -24.79 -8.72 -13.45
N THR A 10 -25.61 -9.75 -13.65
CA THR A 10 -25.14 -11.13 -13.80
C THR A 10 -24.37 -11.24 -15.11
N ARG A 11 -23.07 -10.91 -15.09
CA ARG A 11 -22.12 -11.31 -16.12
C ARG A 11 -21.14 -12.28 -15.49
N ALA A 12 -20.81 -13.31 -16.29
CA ALA A 12 -19.95 -14.44 -15.99
C ALA A 12 -18.80 -14.12 -15.03
N ALA A 13 -18.51 -15.09 -14.14
CA ALA A 13 -17.41 -15.08 -13.18
C ALA A 13 -16.21 -14.27 -13.68
N ASP A 14 -15.93 -13.19 -12.94
CA ASP A 14 -14.91 -12.17 -13.16
C ASP A 14 -13.49 -12.80 -13.22
N THR A 15 -13.16 -13.42 -14.35
CA THR A 15 -11.79 -13.66 -14.82
C THR A 15 -11.18 -12.37 -15.39
N SER A 16 -11.76 -11.22 -15.06
CA SER A 16 -11.38 -9.92 -15.58
C SER A 16 -10.08 -9.45 -14.94
N ARG A 17 -9.13 -9.09 -15.79
CA ARG A 17 -7.86 -8.50 -15.36
C ARG A 17 -8.14 -7.15 -14.71
N ALA A 18 -7.27 -6.74 -13.79
CA ALA A 18 -7.34 -5.37 -13.26
C ALA A 18 -7.26 -4.37 -14.41
N SER A 19 -8.28 -3.53 -14.55
CA SER A 19 -8.30 -2.54 -15.62
C SER A 19 -7.20 -1.50 -15.42
N VAL A 20 -6.54 -1.13 -16.52
CA VAL A 20 -5.50 -0.10 -16.55
C VAL A 20 -6.03 1.26 -17.03
N THR A 21 -7.28 1.31 -17.50
CA THR A 21 -7.92 2.52 -18.03
C THR A 21 -9.05 3.03 -17.15
N HIS A 22 -9.60 2.19 -16.27
CA HIS A 22 -10.73 2.51 -15.40
C HIS A 22 -10.37 2.37 -13.91
N CYS A 23 -10.97 3.23 -13.10
CA CYS A 23 -10.90 3.16 -11.65
C CYS A 23 -11.58 1.88 -11.15
N ALA A 24 -10.86 1.07 -10.37
CA ALA A 24 -11.37 -0.19 -9.85
C ALA A 24 -12.57 -0.02 -8.91
N LEU A 25 -12.68 1.14 -8.23
CA LEU A 25 -13.77 1.49 -7.34
C LEU A 25 -14.97 2.11 -8.08
N SER A 26 -14.79 3.26 -8.75
CA SER A 26 -15.90 4.00 -9.36
C SER A 26 -16.32 3.49 -10.74
N LYS A 27 -15.52 2.60 -11.35
CA LYS A 27 -15.70 2.09 -12.72
C LYS A 27 -15.68 3.18 -13.82
N THR A 28 -15.33 4.40 -13.46
CA THR A 28 -15.14 5.51 -14.40
C THR A 28 -13.72 5.50 -14.95
N SER A 29 -13.49 6.13 -16.10
CA SER A 29 -12.14 6.35 -16.63
C SER A 29 -11.21 7.00 -15.59
N LEU A 30 -9.94 6.64 -15.63
CA LEU A 30 -8.91 7.22 -14.77
C LEU A 30 -8.70 8.70 -15.12
N ARG A 31 -8.52 9.55 -14.11
CA ARG A 31 -8.32 11.00 -14.25
C ARG A 31 -6.91 11.40 -13.81
N PRO A 32 -5.95 11.48 -14.76
CA PRO A 32 -4.65 12.10 -14.50
C PRO A 32 -4.81 13.56 -14.01
N PRO A 33 -3.91 14.07 -13.16
CA PRO A 33 -2.71 13.43 -12.61
C PRO A 33 -2.94 12.71 -11.27
N HIS A 34 -4.19 12.57 -10.83
CA HIS A 34 -4.56 12.12 -9.48
C HIS A 34 -4.94 10.64 -9.43
N VAL A 35 -4.11 9.79 -10.02
CA VAL A 35 -4.27 8.33 -10.00
C VAL A 35 -3.35 7.71 -8.95
N VAL A 36 -3.87 6.73 -8.21
CA VAL A 36 -3.13 5.94 -7.23
C VAL A 36 -3.25 4.45 -7.51
N VAL A 37 -2.26 3.67 -7.10
CA VAL A 37 -2.22 2.21 -7.24
C VAL A 37 -2.06 1.54 -5.88
N ASP A 38 -2.75 0.42 -5.64
CA ASP A 38 -2.55 -0.41 -4.45
C ASP A 38 -1.48 -1.50 -4.67
N ARG A 39 -1.20 -2.30 -3.65
CA ARG A 39 -0.22 -3.41 -3.76
C ARG A 39 -0.64 -4.52 -4.72
N ALA A 40 -1.94 -4.66 -4.98
CA ALA A 40 -2.49 -5.66 -5.89
C ALA A 40 -2.54 -5.15 -7.35
N GLY A 41 -2.05 -3.96 -7.64
CA GLY A 41 -2.04 -3.40 -8.99
C GLY A 41 -3.36 -2.79 -9.45
N ASN A 42 -4.30 -2.55 -8.53
CA ASN A 42 -5.54 -1.87 -8.82
C ASN A 42 -5.32 -0.36 -8.88
N LEU A 43 -5.87 0.27 -9.90
CA LEU A 43 -5.79 1.71 -10.10
C LEU A 43 -7.07 2.39 -9.63
N TYR A 44 -6.91 3.54 -8.98
CA TYR A 44 -8.01 4.32 -8.44
C TYR A 44 -7.85 5.80 -8.75
N ASN A 45 -8.98 6.45 -9.02
CA ASN A 45 -9.06 7.90 -8.92
C ASN A 45 -8.94 8.28 -7.44
N LYS A 46 -7.99 9.16 -7.11
CA LYS A 46 -7.68 9.55 -5.73
C LYS A 46 -8.93 10.06 -4.99
N ASP A 47 -9.76 10.85 -5.67
CA ASP A 47 -10.97 11.43 -5.07
C ASP A 47 -11.99 10.35 -4.71
N ALA A 48 -12.24 9.40 -5.62
CA ALA A 48 -13.14 8.28 -5.37
C ALA A 48 -12.67 7.45 -4.17
N LEU A 49 -11.36 7.16 -4.10
CA LEU A 49 -10.78 6.42 -2.99
C LEU A 49 -10.87 7.22 -1.67
N LEU A 50 -10.66 8.54 -1.71
CA LEU A 50 -10.79 9.41 -0.55
C LEU A 50 -12.23 9.43 0.00
N HIS A 51 -13.21 9.65 -0.88
CA HIS A 51 -14.63 9.59 -0.51
C HIS A 51 -14.99 8.24 0.10
N TYR A 52 -14.49 7.14 -0.48
CA TYR A 52 -14.72 5.81 0.06
C TYR A 52 -14.11 5.61 1.46
N VAL A 53 -12.85 5.98 1.67
CA VAL A 53 -12.18 5.83 2.98
C VAL A 53 -12.89 6.66 4.06
N LEU A 54 -13.33 7.88 3.73
CA LEU A 54 -14.09 8.74 4.64
C LEU A 54 -15.48 8.15 4.95
N ALA A 55 -16.23 7.75 3.91
CA ALA A 55 -17.55 7.15 4.08
C ALA A 55 -17.50 5.84 4.87
N ARG A 56 -16.45 5.04 4.71
CA ARG A 56 -16.26 3.80 5.48
C ARG A 56 -16.03 4.08 6.96
N ARG A 57 -15.29 5.13 7.31
CA ARG A 57 -15.07 5.53 8.72
C ARG A 57 -16.33 6.08 9.37
N ALA A 58 -17.20 6.73 8.61
CA ALA A 58 -18.46 7.27 9.11
C ALA A 58 -19.52 6.17 9.37
N ARG A 59 -19.46 5.06 8.63
CA ARG A 59 -20.41 3.94 8.80
C ARG A 59 -20.09 3.14 10.07
N LYS A 60 -21.06 3.04 10.99
CA LYS A 60 -21.04 2.16 12.17
C LYS A 60 -21.62 0.75 11.90
N GLY A 61 -21.66 0.31 10.64
CA GLY A 61 -22.33 -0.93 10.22
C GLY A 61 -21.38 -1.99 9.67
N PRO A 62 -21.88 -3.22 9.42
CA PRO A 62 -21.09 -4.29 8.80
C PRO A 62 -20.57 -3.86 7.43
N ALA A 63 -19.38 -4.35 7.07
CA ALA A 63 -18.77 -4.07 5.78
C ALA A 63 -19.66 -4.62 4.65
N THR A 64 -19.91 -3.79 3.64
CA THR A 64 -20.49 -4.28 2.37
C THR A 64 -19.46 -5.18 1.67
N ALA A 65 -19.88 -6.00 0.69
CA ALA A 65 -18.94 -6.82 -0.09
C ALA A 65 -17.84 -5.97 -0.77
N GLU A 66 -18.19 -4.76 -1.24
CA GLU A 66 -17.22 -3.76 -1.73
C GLU A 66 -16.27 -3.26 -0.63
N GLY A 67 -16.77 -3.22 0.61
CA GLY A 67 -16.02 -3.00 1.85
C GLY A 67 -14.84 -3.95 2.02
N GLU A 68 -15.10 -5.23 1.76
CA GLU A 68 -14.15 -6.31 1.98
C GLU A 68 -13.00 -6.31 0.96
N ALA A 69 -13.32 -6.06 -0.31
CA ALA A 69 -12.32 -5.98 -1.39
C ALA A 69 -11.30 -4.84 -1.20
N LEU A 70 -11.60 -3.84 -0.36
CA LEU A 70 -10.76 -2.68 -0.06
C LEU A 70 -10.33 -2.63 1.41
N ALA A 71 -10.50 -3.74 2.14
CA ALA A 71 -10.15 -3.84 3.56
C ALA A 71 -8.63 -3.66 3.80
N HIS A 72 -7.79 -3.96 2.81
CA HIS A 72 -6.34 -3.74 2.87
C HIS A 72 -5.95 -2.25 2.84
N ILE A 73 -6.78 -1.38 2.26
CA ILE A 73 -6.49 0.06 2.18
C ILE A 73 -7.03 0.74 3.44
N ARG A 74 -6.17 0.98 4.42
CA ARG A 74 -6.51 1.69 5.69
C ARG A 74 -6.15 3.17 5.63
N SER A 75 -5.07 3.48 4.92
CA SER A 75 -4.55 4.82 4.71
C SER A 75 -4.07 4.99 3.28
N ILE A 76 -4.59 6.01 2.59
CA ILE A 76 -4.18 6.34 1.21
C ILE A 76 -2.66 6.58 1.15
N LYS A 77 -2.08 7.23 2.17
CA LYS A 77 -0.64 7.54 2.18
C LYS A 77 0.26 6.29 2.31
N ARG A 78 -0.22 5.23 2.97
CA ARG A 78 0.59 4.06 3.31
C ARG A 78 0.35 2.90 2.35
N ASP A 79 -0.91 2.70 1.99
CA ASP A 79 -1.37 1.50 1.30
C ASP A 79 -1.56 1.73 -0.20
N THR A 80 -1.28 2.95 -0.69
CA THR A 80 -1.27 3.28 -2.11
C THR A 80 -0.03 4.07 -2.50
N ALA A 81 0.38 3.96 -3.76
CA ALA A 81 1.42 4.77 -4.38
C ALA A 81 0.80 5.71 -5.43
N ARG A 82 1.35 6.91 -5.57
CA ARG A 82 0.96 7.83 -6.66
C ARG A 82 1.46 7.28 -7.98
N VAL A 83 0.65 7.39 -9.03
CA VAL A 83 1.04 6.99 -10.39
C VAL A 83 1.29 8.22 -11.24
N GLN A 84 2.44 8.26 -11.91
CA GLN A 84 2.73 9.26 -12.93
C GLN A 84 1.95 8.91 -14.19
N CYS A 85 0.98 9.74 -14.53
CA CYS A 85 0.11 9.58 -15.68
C CYS A 85 0.12 10.88 -16.49
N GLY A 86 0.25 10.75 -17.81
CA GLY A 86 0.13 11.85 -18.75
C GLY A 86 -1.32 12.07 -19.16
N ALA A 87 -1.58 13.07 -20.01
CA ALA A 87 -2.91 13.32 -20.57
C ALA A 87 -3.41 12.12 -21.40
N ASP A 88 -2.51 11.43 -22.09
CA ASP A 88 -2.79 10.26 -22.93
C ASP A 88 -2.90 8.94 -22.13
N GLY A 89 -3.00 9.04 -20.80
CA GLY A 89 -3.12 7.90 -19.89
C GLY A 89 -1.78 7.40 -19.34
N LEU A 90 -1.69 6.08 -19.18
CA LEU A 90 -0.53 5.42 -18.56
C LEU A 90 0.47 5.03 -19.64
N VAL A 91 1.41 5.92 -19.95
CA VAL A 91 2.43 5.67 -20.98
C VAL A 91 3.77 5.38 -20.31
N CYS A 92 4.45 4.33 -20.77
CA CYS A 92 5.82 4.06 -20.32
C CYS A 92 6.78 5.12 -20.90
N PRO A 93 7.55 5.84 -20.07
CA PRO A 93 8.44 6.89 -20.56
C PRO A 93 9.63 6.34 -21.37
N VAL A 94 9.98 5.06 -21.18
CA VAL A 94 11.11 4.41 -21.86
C VAL A 94 10.69 3.88 -23.23
N THR A 95 9.62 3.07 -23.28
CA THR A 95 9.18 2.41 -24.51
C THR A 95 8.14 3.20 -25.29
N ARG A 96 7.59 4.27 -24.70
CA ARG A 96 6.44 5.05 -25.21
C ARG A 96 5.18 4.22 -25.49
N LYS A 97 5.11 2.98 -25.00
CA LYS A 97 3.92 2.13 -25.13
C LYS A 97 2.86 2.55 -24.11
N VAL A 98 1.63 2.64 -24.57
CA VAL A 98 0.44 2.84 -23.74
C VAL A 98 0.15 1.55 -22.96
N ALA A 99 -0.12 1.66 -21.68
CA ALA A 99 -0.45 0.53 -20.82
C ALA A 99 -1.73 -0.13 -21.30
N SER A 100 -1.65 -1.44 -21.53
CA SER A 100 -2.79 -2.29 -21.87
C SER A 100 -2.94 -3.40 -20.83
N GLU A 101 -4.15 -3.95 -20.71
CA GLU A 101 -4.48 -4.96 -19.69
C GLU A 101 -3.66 -6.26 -19.83
N GLY A 102 -3.02 -6.49 -20.98
CA GLY A 102 -2.15 -7.64 -21.23
C GLY A 102 -0.65 -7.36 -21.35
N GLY A 103 -0.22 -6.11 -21.49
CA GLY A 103 1.13 -5.77 -21.95
C GLY A 103 2.25 -5.86 -20.91
N GLY A 104 2.03 -6.51 -19.76
CA GLY A 104 3.05 -6.69 -18.73
C GLY A 104 3.59 -5.37 -18.18
N PHE A 105 2.72 -4.46 -17.77
CA PHE A 105 3.13 -3.18 -17.19
C PHE A 105 3.31 -3.26 -15.68
N GLY A 106 4.09 -2.35 -15.12
CA GLY A 106 4.20 -2.20 -13.67
C GLY A 106 4.52 -0.77 -13.26
N VAL A 107 4.30 -0.46 -11.99
CA VAL A 107 4.54 0.85 -11.39
C VAL A 107 5.61 0.72 -10.31
N GLY A 108 6.58 1.64 -10.30
CA GLY A 108 7.50 1.76 -9.18
C GLY A 108 6.76 2.31 -7.96
N TRP A 109 6.75 1.59 -6.84
CA TRP A 109 5.99 1.99 -5.64
C TRP A 109 6.46 3.33 -5.07
N GLU A 110 7.78 3.57 -5.08
CA GLU A 110 8.36 4.78 -4.48
C GLU A 110 8.33 5.98 -5.44
N CYS A 111 8.51 5.76 -6.75
CA CYS A 111 8.60 6.85 -7.74
C CYS A 111 7.32 7.11 -8.54
N GLY A 112 6.41 6.13 -8.58
CA GLY A 112 5.17 6.22 -9.35
C GLY A 112 5.32 6.06 -10.86
N CYS A 113 6.53 5.87 -11.39
CA CYS A 113 6.74 5.71 -12.83
C CYS A 113 6.11 4.40 -13.34
N VAL A 114 5.32 4.50 -14.41
CA VAL A 114 4.78 3.36 -15.14
C VAL A 114 5.83 2.85 -16.11
N THR A 115 6.17 1.57 -16.06
CA THR A 115 7.16 0.96 -16.95
C THR A 115 6.61 -0.33 -17.57
N ALA A 116 6.78 -0.48 -18.88
CA ALA A 116 6.56 -1.75 -19.55
C ALA A 116 7.56 -2.80 -19.03
N ARG A 117 7.23 -4.09 -19.13
CA ARG A 117 8.22 -5.16 -18.98
C ARG A 117 9.16 -5.07 -20.16
N VAL A 118 10.35 -4.52 -19.91
CA VAL A 118 11.45 -4.58 -20.86
C VAL A 118 12.24 -5.80 -20.45
N ASN A 119 12.29 -6.80 -21.32
CA ASN A 119 13.22 -7.90 -21.16
C ASN A 119 14.60 -7.31 -21.41
N VAL A 120 15.28 -6.87 -20.36
CA VAL A 120 16.67 -6.43 -20.48
C VAL A 120 17.51 -7.69 -20.49
N GLU A 121 17.55 -8.37 -21.63
CA GLU A 121 18.25 -9.67 -21.81
C GLU A 121 19.76 -9.59 -21.52
N GLY A 122 20.32 -8.42 -21.25
CA GLY A 122 21.73 -8.23 -20.89
C GLY A 122 22.03 -7.84 -19.44
N VAL A 123 21.03 -7.57 -18.59
CA VAL A 123 21.29 -7.00 -17.24
C VAL A 123 20.70 -7.88 -16.14
N ARG A 124 21.46 -8.93 -15.81
CA ARG A 124 21.42 -9.73 -14.57
C ARG A 124 20.21 -10.64 -14.32
N GLY A 125 20.46 -11.93 -14.60
CA GLY A 125 19.94 -13.08 -13.87
C GLY A 125 18.62 -13.60 -14.41
N LYS A 126 18.57 -14.89 -14.78
CA LYS A 126 17.35 -15.63 -15.14
C LYS A 126 16.18 -15.14 -14.27
N GLU A 127 15.21 -14.46 -14.89
CA GLU A 127 13.92 -14.19 -14.29
C GLU A 127 13.24 -15.56 -14.12
N GLY A 128 13.54 -16.24 -13.02
CA GLY A 128 12.78 -17.41 -12.61
C GLY A 128 11.32 -16.99 -12.47
N GLU A 129 10.42 -17.77 -13.03
CA GLU A 129 8.97 -17.56 -12.98
C GLU A 129 8.37 -17.67 -11.55
N GLY A 130 9.20 -17.70 -10.51
CA GLY A 130 8.78 -17.75 -9.12
C GLY A 130 9.71 -16.94 -8.22
N GLU A 131 9.28 -15.72 -7.88
CA GLU A 131 9.46 -15.05 -6.58
C GLU A 131 9.08 -13.56 -6.74
N GLU A 132 7.79 -13.25 -6.75
CA GLU A 132 7.25 -11.87 -6.70
C GLU A 132 7.39 -11.23 -5.30
N GLY A 133 8.40 -11.66 -4.55
CA GLY A 133 8.44 -11.56 -3.10
C GLY A 133 9.28 -10.43 -2.52
N GLY A 134 9.41 -9.27 -3.17
CA GLY A 134 10.02 -8.08 -2.54
C GLY A 134 11.52 -7.91 -2.74
N ARG A 135 12.05 -8.34 -3.88
CA ARG A 135 13.36 -7.88 -4.33
C ARG A 135 13.26 -6.38 -4.65
N GLU A 136 14.16 -5.60 -4.09
CA GLU A 136 14.33 -4.19 -4.44
C GLU A 136 14.86 -4.11 -5.89
N VAL A 137 14.17 -3.36 -6.73
CA VAL A 137 14.49 -3.19 -8.15
C VAL A 137 14.64 -1.71 -8.44
N ASN A 138 15.64 -1.35 -9.25
CA ASN A 138 15.80 0.03 -9.71
C ASN A 138 14.76 0.32 -10.80
N CYS A 139 14.05 1.43 -10.67
CA CYS A 139 13.10 1.87 -11.69
C CYS A 139 13.84 2.19 -13.00
N VAL A 140 13.46 1.53 -14.10
CA VAL A 140 14.13 1.74 -15.41
C VAL A 140 13.96 3.18 -15.93
N ALA A 141 12.92 3.89 -15.51
CA ALA A 141 12.67 5.26 -15.94
C ALA A 141 13.51 6.31 -15.20
N CYS A 142 13.69 6.16 -13.89
CA CYS A 142 14.29 7.21 -13.04
C CYS A 142 15.37 6.70 -12.07
N GLN A 143 15.75 5.42 -12.16
CA GLN A 143 16.73 4.72 -11.32
C GLN A 143 16.45 4.71 -9.80
N ALA A 144 15.28 5.18 -9.37
CA ALA A 144 14.86 5.10 -7.98
C ALA A 144 14.77 3.64 -7.52
N LYS A 145 15.35 3.33 -6.36
CA LYS A 145 15.26 2.01 -5.75
C LYS A 145 13.90 1.81 -5.10
N GLY A 146 13.31 0.63 -5.24
CA GLY A 146 12.08 0.30 -4.55
C GLY A 146 11.42 -0.98 -5.04
N SER A 147 10.20 -1.23 -4.57
CA SER A 147 9.40 -2.35 -5.07
C SER A 147 8.63 -1.97 -6.33
N ARG A 148 8.46 -2.92 -7.25
CA ARG A 148 7.61 -2.79 -8.44
C ARG A 148 6.28 -3.50 -8.21
N VAL A 149 5.17 -2.84 -8.54
CA VAL A 149 3.82 -3.44 -8.54
C VAL A 149 3.40 -3.73 -9.97
N ARG A 150 2.90 -4.93 -10.25
CA ARG A 150 2.40 -5.29 -11.59
C ARG A 150 0.99 -4.76 -11.80
N LEU A 151 0.72 -4.28 -13.01
CA LEU A 151 -0.62 -3.86 -13.47
C LEU A 151 -1.25 -4.97 -14.31
N GLY A 152 -2.59 -4.99 -14.41
CA GLY A 152 -3.29 -5.96 -15.26
C GLY A 152 -3.22 -7.41 -14.75
N LEU A 153 -2.99 -7.59 -13.44
CA LEU A 153 -3.03 -8.89 -12.80
C LEU A 153 -4.42 -9.52 -12.90
N ARG A 154 -4.46 -10.85 -13.01
CA ARG A 154 -5.70 -11.62 -12.92
C ARG A 154 -6.25 -11.58 -11.49
N LEU A 155 -7.53 -11.91 -11.32
CA LEU A 155 -8.17 -11.88 -10.02
C LEU A 155 -7.45 -12.79 -9.02
N GLU A 156 -7.05 -13.99 -9.44
CA GLU A 156 -6.38 -14.98 -8.61
C GLU A 156 -5.02 -14.47 -8.12
N ASP A 157 -4.24 -13.88 -9.02
CA ASP A 157 -2.94 -13.31 -8.68
C ASP A 157 -3.08 -12.12 -7.72
N ARG A 158 -4.12 -11.30 -7.89
CA ARG A 158 -4.41 -10.17 -6.98
C ARG A 158 -4.71 -10.66 -5.58
N LEU A 159 -5.54 -11.70 -5.45
CA LEU A 159 -5.86 -12.30 -4.16
C LEU A 159 -4.61 -12.88 -3.49
N ARG A 160 -3.77 -13.59 -4.24
CA ARG A 160 -2.48 -14.12 -3.76
C ARG A 160 -1.59 -13.02 -3.19
N VAL A 161 -1.42 -11.90 -3.92
CA VAL A 161 -0.62 -10.75 -3.45
C VAL A 161 -1.16 -10.16 -2.14
N LEU A 162 -2.48 -10.05 -2.01
CA LEU A 162 -3.11 -9.53 -0.80
C LEU A 162 -2.94 -10.47 0.40
N GLU A 163 -3.08 -11.78 0.19
CA GLU A 163 -2.89 -12.80 1.23
C GLU A 163 -1.45 -12.86 1.72
N GLU A 164 -0.48 -12.85 0.81
CA GLU A 164 0.94 -12.75 1.16
C GLU A 164 1.24 -11.47 1.94
N GLY A 165 0.62 -10.35 1.57
CA GLY A 165 0.70 -9.10 2.32
C GLY A 165 0.22 -9.24 3.76
N LYS A 166 -0.93 -9.88 3.98
CA LYS A 166 -1.49 -10.16 5.32
C LYS A 166 -0.55 -11.06 6.13
N LEU A 167 -0.03 -12.13 5.52
CA LEU A 167 0.92 -13.05 6.18
C LEU A 167 2.22 -12.34 6.58
N ARG A 168 2.77 -11.49 5.70
CA ARG A 168 3.97 -10.68 5.98
C ARG A 168 3.73 -9.69 7.11
N GLU A 169 2.60 -9.01 7.14
CA GLU A 169 2.24 -8.11 8.24
C GLU A 169 2.10 -8.87 9.57
N GLY A 170 1.45 -10.04 9.55
CA GLY A 170 1.31 -10.92 10.71
C GLY A 170 2.66 -11.37 11.27
N LYS A 171 3.58 -11.84 10.40
CA LYS A 171 4.95 -12.21 10.79
C LYS A 171 5.71 -11.04 11.40
N ARG A 172 5.58 -9.83 10.84
CA ARG A 172 6.21 -8.61 11.38
C ARG A 172 5.68 -8.23 12.76
N LYS A 173 4.36 -8.36 12.98
CA LYS A 173 3.75 -8.12 14.30
C LYS A 173 4.23 -9.12 15.35
N ARG A 174 4.27 -10.41 15.02
CA ARG A 174 4.78 -11.46 15.92
C ARG A 174 6.23 -11.20 16.33
N LYS A 175 7.11 -10.93 15.36
CA LYS A 175 8.52 -10.58 15.62
C LYS A 175 8.69 -9.34 16.51
N ARG A 176 7.76 -8.38 16.45
CA ARG A 176 7.80 -7.18 17.29
C ARG A 176 7.43 -7.52 18.74
N MET A 177 6.35 -8.28 18.94
CA MET A 177 5.92 -8.71 20.27
C MET A 177 6.98 -9.59 20.97
N GLU A 178 7.65 -10.46 20.23
CA GLU A 178 8.72 -11.32 20.75
C GLU A 178 9.95 -10.53 21.26
N LYS A 179 10.31 -9.46 20.55
CA LYS A 179 11.40 -8.55 20.97
C LYS A 179 11.03 -7.71 22.19
N GLU A 180 9.75 -7.35 22.34
CA GLU A 180 9.27 -6.58 23.49
C GLU A 180 9.17 -7.46 24.76
N GLY A 181 8.86 -8.76 24.62
CA GLY A 181 8.76 -9.69 25.75
C GLY A 181 10.09 -10.12 26.39
N THR A 182 11.21 -10.03 25.67
CA THR A 182 12.54 -10.46 26.16
C THR A 182 13.34 -9.36 26.86
N GLY A 183 12.93 -8.09 26.75
CA GLY A 183 13.66 -6.94 27.29
C GLY A 183 13.37 -6.56 28.75
N SER A 184 12.35 -7.14 29.39
CA SER A 184 11.83 -6.64 30.68
C SER A 184 12.33 -7.35 31.94
N LYS A 185 13.22 -8.35 31.83
CA LYS A 185 13.73 -9.09 33.01
C LYS A 185 15.18 -8.79 33.41
N SER A 186 15.91 -7.93 32.69
CA SER A 186 17.35 -7.67 32.97
C SER A 186 17.66 -6.33 33.66
N LYS A 187 16.65 -5.52 34.02
CA LYS A 187 16.89 -4.21 34.70
C LYS A 187 16.47 -4.16 36.17
N LEU A 188 16.22 -5.30 36.80
CA LEU A 188 15.95 -5.43 38.24
C LEU A 188 17.11 -6.10 39.00
N ALA A 189 18.36 -5.79 38.64
CA ALA A 189 19.54 -6.25 39.36
C ALA A 189 20.61 -5.14 39.33
N ARG A 190 20.44 -4.14 40.20
CA ARG A 190 21.46 -3.27 40.82
C ARG A 190 20.75 -2.05 41.42
N LEU A 191 20.03 -2.26 42.51
CA LEU A 191 19.89 -1.21 43.50
C LEU A 191 21.17 -1.27 44.36
N PRO A 192 22.07 -0.28 44.28
CA PRO A 192 23.09 -0.11 45.30
C PRO A 192 22.39 0.27 46.61
N SER A 193 22.53 -0.59 47.60
CA SER A 193 22.15 -0.37 48.99
C SER A 193 23.23 0.49 49.67
N ASP A 194 23.08 1.81 49.61
CA ASP A 194 23.79 2.76 50.49
C ASP A 194 22.77 3.84 50.84
N ALA A 195 22.12 3.85 52.00
CA ALA A 195 22.67 4.18 53.32
C ALA A 195 23.46 5.50 53.30
N SER A 196 22.80 6.63 53.65
CA SER A 196 23.27 7.60 54.68
C SER A 196 22.61 8.99 54.58
N ARG A 197 21.87 9.36 55.64
CA ARG A 197 21.91 10.65 56.42
C ARG A 197 21.67 11.99 55.68
N HIS A 198 20.51 12.63 55.90
CA HIS A 198 20.20 13.76 56.83
C HIS A 198 20.40 15.17 56.19
N PRO A 199 19.95 16.30 56.79
CA PRO A 199 18.66 16.70 57.40
C PRO A 199 17.99 17.91 56.67
N GLU A 200 16.82 18.28 57.20
CA GLU A 200 16.20 19.62 57.22
C GLU A 200 17.06 20.85 56.88
N GLN A 201 16.49 21.76 56.09
CA GLN A 201 16.50 23.24 56.27
C GLN A 201 15.58 23.86 55.20
N SER A 202 14.36 24.26 55.55
CA SER A 202 13.93 25.61 56.00
C SER A 202 13.69 26.61 54.86
N ALA A 203 12.41 27.00 54.76
CA ALA A 203 11.83 28.28 54.36
C ALA A 203 12.64 29.29 53.50
N ALA A 204 12.05 29.71 52.38
CA ALA A 204 12.05 31.12 51.98
C ALA A 204 10.86 31.44 51.05
N THR A 205 10.03 32.34 51.55
CA THR A 205 9.09 33.25 50.85
C THR A 205 9.76 34.03 49.71
N PHE A 206 8.99 34.48 48.70
CA PHE A 206 9.07 35.75 47.93
C PHE A 206 8.13 35.61 46.69
N ALA A 207 6.92 36.18 46.68
CA ALA A 207 6.51 37.55 46.30
C ALA A 207 6.52 37.85 44.77
N GLU A 208 5.34 38.24 44.29
CA GLU A 208 4.98 39.21 43.22
C GLU A 208 5.75 39.26 41.88
N ASN A 209 5.04 38.97 40.77
CA ASN A 209 4.58 40.00 39.81
C ASN A 209 3.58 39.42 38.79
#